data_AF-A0A7K2FEH2-F1
#
_entry.id   AF-A0A7K2FEH2-F1
#
_cell.length_a   1.000
_cell.length_b   1.000
_cell.length_c   1.000
_cell.angle_alpha   90.00
_cell.angle_beta   90.00
_cell.angle_gamma   90.00
#
_symmetry.space_group_name_H-M   'P 1'
#
loop_
_entity.id
_entity.type
_entity.pdbx_description
1 polymer ?
#
loop_
_entity_poly.entity_id
_entity_poly.type
_entity_poly.pdbx_seq_one_letter_code
_entity_poly.pdbx_strand_id
1 'polypeptide(L)'
;MGVYSEGFLESVDTSLATFEAEARGLGEASDAHILAVVERAVLALNRANQEVRGGSIDTDEREQICLFIDDVLTENGVDVGELASRHGVSRYAITDRWRKW
;
A
#
# COMPACT_ATOMS: atom_id res chain seq x y z
N MET A 1 12.75 -16.24 -8.24
CA MET A 1 11.91 -15.17 -8.79
C MET A 1 10.92 -15.80 -9.73
N GLY A 2 9.62 -15.69 -9.44
CA GLY A 2 8.56 -16.13 -10.35
C GLY A 2 8.65 -15.38 -11.68
N VAL A 3 8.19 -16.00 -12.76
CA VAL A 3 8.11 -15.35 -14.06
C VAL A 3 6.83 -14.52 -14.08
N TYR A 4 6.95 -13.24 -13.72
CA TYR A 4 5.83 -12.30 -13.80
C TYR A 4 5.63 -11.79 -15.22
N SER A 5 4.37 -11.59 -15.61
CA SER A 5 4.06 -10.89 -16.85
C SER A 5 4.40 -9.41 -16.71
N GLU A 6 4.83 -8.81 -17.81
CA GLU A 6 5.12 -7.37 -17.86
C GLU A 6 3.90 -6.54 -17.44
N GLY A 7 2.70 -6.92 -17.89
CA GLY A 7 1.47 -6.23 -17.52
C GLY A 7 1.13 -6.34 -16.02
N PHE A 8 1.48 -7.44 -15.35
CA PHE A 8 1.30 -7.56 -13.90
C PHE A 8 2.24 -6.62 -13.16
N LEU A 9 3.53 -6.63 -13.52
CA LEU A 9 4.54 -5.74 -12.93
C LEU A 9 4.18 -4.28 -13.15
N GLU A 10 3.83 -3.88 -14.38
CA GLU A 10 3.43 -2.52 -14.71
C GLU A 10 2.20 -2.07 -13.90
N SER A 11 1.23 -2.96 -13.69
CA SER A 11 0.05 -2.64 -12.88
C SER A 11 0.38 -2.44 -11.40
N VAL A 12 1.31 -3.23 -10.84
CA VAL A 12 1.78 -3.07 -9.46
C VAL A 12 2.59 -1.77 -9.35
N ASP A 13 3.57 -1.58 -10.23
CA ASP A 13 4.43 -0.39 -10.25
C ASP A 13 3.62 0.90 -10.39
N THR A 14 2.62 0.92 -11.27
CA THR A 14 1.72 2.07 -11.43
C THR A 14 0.93 2.36 -10.16
N SER A 15 0.47 1.31 -9.46
CA SER A 15 -0.29 1.46 -8.22
C SER A 15 0.59 2.05 -7.11
N LEU A 16 1.83 1.57 -6.98
CA LEU A 16 2.79 2.05 -6.00
C LEU A 16 3.27 3.48 -6.31
N ALA A 17 3.58 3.79 -7.57
CA ALA A 17 3.99 5.13 -8.00
C ALA A 17 2.88 6.17 -7.80
N THR A 18 1.61 5.79 -8.03
CA THR A 18 0.46 6.66 -7.76
C THR A 18 0.35 6.95 -6.26
N PHE A 19 0.49 5.91 -5.43
CA PHE A 19 0.49 6.06 -3.98
C PHE A 19 1.62 6.96 -3.47
N GLU A 20 2.86 6.77 -3.94
CA GLU A 20 3.98 7.66 -3.60
C GLU A 20 3.68 9.13 -3.94
N ALA A 21 3.06 9.37 -5.10
CA ALA A 21 2.69 10.71 -5.51
C ALA A 21 1.62 11.33 -4.62
N GLU A 22 0.61 10.54 -4.22
CA GLU A 22 -0.44 10.99 -3.29
C GLU A 22 0.07 11.15 -1.85
N ALA A 23 1.10 10.41 -1.45
CA ALA A 23 1.70 10.51 -0.13
C ALA A 23 2.43 11.83 0.10
N ARG A 24 2.85 12.50 -0.99
CA ARG A 24 3.52 13.81 -0.93
C ARG A 24 2.63 14.84 -0.25
N GLY A 25 3.04 15.30 0.92
CA GLY A 25 2.32 16.31 1.70
C GLY A 25 1.32 15.76 2.71
N LEU A 26 1.34 14.45 3.00
CA LEU A 26 0.47 13.85 4.02
C LEU A 26 0.88 14.11 5.47
N GLY A 27 2.10 14.61 5.74
CA GLY A 27 2.60 14.76 7.12
C GLY A 27 1.72 15.59 8.06
N GLU A 28 0.98 16.57 7.53
CA GLU A 28 0.02 17.38 8.31
C GLU A 28 -1.45 17.05 7.98
N ALA A 29 -1.70 16.02 7.17
CA ALA A 29 -3.04 15.64 6.79
C ALA A 29 -3.79 14.95 7.93
N SER A 30 -5.12 15.03 7.90
CA SER A 30 -5.97 14.28 8.84
C SER A 30 -5.84 12.76 8.62
N ASP A 31 -6.03 11.98 9.68
CA ASP A 31 -6.02 10.51 9.63
C ASP A 31 -6.95 9.96 8.55
N ALA A 32 -8.14 10.54 8.40
CA ALA A 32 -9.11 10.13 7.39
C ALA A 32 -8.55 10.29 5.96
N HIS A 33 -7.77 11.34 5.71
CA HIS A 33 -7.14 11.57 4.42
C HIS A 33 -5.99 10.57 4.19
N ILE A 34 -5.14 10.37 5.20
CA ILE A 34 -4.03 9.39 5.12
C ILE A 34 -4.58 7.99 4.85
N LEU A 35 -5.58 7.56 5.63
CA LEU A 35 -6.22 6.26 5.45
C LEU A 35 -6.92 6.13 4.10
N ALA A 36 -7.51 7.21 3.56
CA ALA A 36 -8.11 7.17 2.23
C ALA A 36 -7.07 6.98 1.12
N VAL A 37 -5.86 7.53 1.27
CA VAL A 37 -4.73 7.28 0.34
C VAL A 37 -4.28 5.82 0.43
N VAL A 38 -4.09 5.30 1.65
CA VAL A 38 -3.73 3.88 1.88
C VAL A 38 -4.80 2.95 1.31
N GLU A 39 -6.08 3.22 1.55
CA GLU A 39 -7.20 2.46 1.01
C GLU A 39 -7.14 2.38 -0.51
N ARG A 40 -6.96 3.52 -1.20
CA ARG A 40 -6.87 3.54 -2.67
C ARG A 40 -5.70 2.69 -3.19
N ALA A 41 -4.54 2.76 -2.55
CA ALA A 41 -3.38 1.96 -2.91
C ALA A 41 -3.67 0.45 -2.77
N VAL A 42 -4.21 0.03 -1.62
CA VAL A 42 -4.53 -1.39 -1.35
C VAL A 42 -5.60 -1.91 -2.31
N LEU A 43 -6.61 -1.11 -2.64
CA LEU A 43 -7.64 -1.48 -3.61
C LEU A 43 -7.08 -1.59 -5.04
N ALA A 44 -6.14 -0.73 -5.43
CA ALA A 44 -5.45 -0.85 -6.72
C ALA A 44 -4.59 -2.12 -6.80
N LEU A 45 -3.89 -2.46 -5.72
CA LEU A 45 -3.11 -3.70 -5.62
C LEU A 45 -3.99 -4.95 -5.62
N ASN A 46 -5.15 -4.92 -4.93
CA ASN A 46 -6.15 -5.99 -5.03
C ASN A 46 -6.57 -6.22 -6.48
N ARG A 47 -6.78 -5.14 -7.23
CA ARG A 47 -7.18 -5.19 -8.64
C ARG A 47 -6.08 -5.78 -9.50
N ALA A 48 -4.83 -5.33 -9.34
CA ALA A 48 -3.68 -5.87 -10.04
C ALA A 48 -3.56 -7.39 -9.80
N ASN A 49 -3.68 -7.83 -8.54
CA ASN A 49 -3.59 -9.23 -8.15
C ASN A 49 -4.73 -10.11 -8.70
N GLN A 50 -5.93 -9.56 -8.88
CA GLN A 50 -7.12 -10.34 -9.29
C GLN A 50 -7.37 -10.32 -10.80
N GLU A 51 -7.14 -9.18 -11.45
CA GLU A 51 -7.56 -8.95 -12.83
C GLU A 51 -6.42 -9.18 -13.83
N VAL A 52 -5.16 -8.98 -13.42
CA VAL A 52 -4.02 -9.05 -14.33
C VAL A 52 -3.43 -10.45 -14.32
N ARG A 53 -3.40 -11.09 -15.49
CA ARG A 53 -2.85 -12.44 -15.64
C ARG A 53 -1.33 -12.42 -15.67
N GLY A 54 -0.75 -13.52 -15.20
CA GLY A 54 0.69 -13.77 -15.27
C GLY A 54 1.44 -13.30 -14.03
N GLY A 55 0.75 -13.10 -12.91
CA GLY A 55 1.36 -12.90 -11.61
C GLY A 55 0.33 -13.03 -10.49
N SER A 56 0.85 -13.13 -9.28
CA SER A 56 0.08 -13.02 -8.05
C SER A 56 1.05 -12.51 -6.99
N ILE A 57 0.59 -11.61 -6.14
CA ILE A 57 1.38 -11.12 -5.02
C ILE A 57 1.35 -12.20 -3.94
N ASP A 58 2.52 -12.74 -3.60
CA ASP A 58 2.68 -13.77 -2.58
C ASP A 58 2.92 -13.18 -1.18
N THR A 59 3.26 -14.06 -0.23
CA THR A 59 3.50 -13.66 1.17
C THR A 59 4.73 -12.77 1.33
N ASP A 60 5.81 -13.03 0.59
CA ASP A 60 7.06 -12.26 0.72
C ASP A 60 6.86 -10.88 0.06
N GLU A 61 6.20 -10.83 -1.08
CA GLU A 61 5.86 -9.59 -1.78
C GLU A 61 4.85 -8.77 -0.99
N ARG A 62 3.94 -9.42 -0.25
CA ARG A 62 3.07 -8.76 0.71
C ARG A 62 3.82 -8.01 1.77
N GLU A 63 4.78 -8.67 2.39
CA GLU A 63 5.57 -8.06 3.44
C GLU A 63 6.37 -6.89 2.88
N GLN A 64 6.97 -7.03 1.70
CA GLN A 64 7.69 -5.94 1.04
C GLN A 64 6.81 -4.74 0.70
N ILE A 65 5.62 -4.97 0.12
CA ILE A 65 4.69 -3.89 -0.22
C ILE A 65 4.17 -3.19 1.04
N CYS A 66 3.88 -3.93 2.11
CA CYS A 66 3.44 -3.33 3.36
C CYS A 66 4.54 -2.49 4.01
N LEU A 67 5.79 -2.97 3.97
CA LEU A 67 6.95 -2.20 4.42
C LEU A 67 7.14 -0.94 3.56
N PHE A 68 7.01 -1.06 2.24
CA PHE A 68 7.09 0.08 1.33
C PHE A 68 6.03 1.15 1.63
N ILE A 69 4.77 0.74 1.87
CA ILE A 69 3.69 1.67 2.22
C ILE A 69 4.01 2.39 3.54
N ASP A 70 4.52 1.67 4.53
CA ASP A 70 4.93 2.23 5.83
C ASP A 70 6.08 3.24 5.67
N ASP A 71 7.12 2.86 4.92
CA ASP A 71 8.30 3.70 4.66
C ASP A 71 7.91 4.99 3.94
N VAL A 72 7.13 4.91 2.86
CA VAL A 72 6.68 6.09 2.10
C VAL A 72 5.84 7.03 2.98
N LEU A 73 4.95 6.51 3.83
CA LEU A 73 4.19 7.35 4.76
C LEU A 73 5.13 8.04 5.77
N THR A 74 6.06 7.28 6.35
CA THR A 74 7.03 7.77 7.32
C THR A 74 7.93 8.86 6.71
N GLU A 75 8.44 8.64 5.49
CA GLU A 75 9.25 9.60 4.75
C GLU A 75 8.49 10.90 4.44
N ASN A 76 7.17 10.82 4.28
CA ASN A 76 6.30 11.99 4.08
C ASN A 76 5.79 12.61 5.39
N GLY A 77 6.36 12.23 6.53
CA GLY A 77 6.13 12.85 7.83
C GLY A 77 4.95 12.28 8.61
N VAL A 78 4.38 11.15 8.18
CA VAL A 78 3.29 10.49 8.91
C VAL A 78 3.88 9.59 9.99
N ASP A 79 3.48 9.77 11.26
CA ASP A 79 3.72 8.77 12.29
C ASP A 79 2.71 7.61 12.13
N VAL A 80 3.11 6.58 11.38
CA VAL A 80 2.28 5.39 11.12
C VAL A 80 1.93 4.65 12.41
N GLY A 81 2.83 4.67 13.41
CA GLY A 81 2.58 4.03 14.70
C GLY A 81 1.49 4.73 15.49
N GLU A 82 1.56 6.07 15.58
CA GLU A 82 0.53 6.87 16.23
C GLU A 82 -0.80 6.81 15.48
N LEU A 83 -0.77 6.88 14.14
CA LEU A 83 -1.95 6.70 13.30
C LEU A 83 -2.62 5.33 13.57
N ALA A 84 -1.87 4.24 13.52
CA ALA A 84 -2.40 2.91 13.77
C ALA A 84 -2.98 2.78 15.20
N SER A 85 -2.28 3.32 16.20
CA SER A 85 -2.73 3.34 17.60
C SER A 85 -4.07 4.07 17.76
N ARG A 86 -4.23 5.24 17.14
CA ARG A 86 -5.50 6.02 17.14
C ARG A 86 -6.66 5.25 16.48
N HIS A 87 -6.36 4.33 15.58
CA HIS A 87 -7.32 3.46 14.91
C HIS A 87 -7.45 2.06 15.53
N GLY A 88 -6.76 1.78 16.63
CA GLY A 88 -6.87 0.52 17.36
C GLY A 88 -6.25 -0.68 16.64
N VAL A 89 -5.30 -0.46 15.74
CA VAL A 89 -4.60 -1.51 14.98
C VAL A 89 -3.09 -1.42 15.23
N SER A 90 -2.36 -2.49 14.89
CA SER A 90 -0.89 -2.42 14.88
C SER A 90 -0.40 -1.63 13.68
N ARG A 91 0.81 -1.03 13.78
CA ARG A 91 1.47 -0.32 12.68
C ARG A 91 1.44 -1.13 11.38
N TYR A 92 1.78 -2.41 11.47
CA TYR A 92 1.83 -3.34 10.33
C TYR A 92 0.47 -3.83 9.82
N ALA A 93 -0.62 -3.54 10.54
CA ALA A 93 -1.97 -3.95 10.18
C ALA A 93 -2.78 -2.83 9.50
N ILE A 94 -2.19 -1.66 9.22
CA ILE A 94 -2.92 -0.51 8.67
C ILE A 94 -3.55 -0.79 7.30
N THR A 95 -2.97 -1.71 6.53
CA THR A 95 -3.48 -2.13 5.21
C THR A 95 -4.48 -3.29 5.29
N ASP A 96 -4.52 -4.01 6.42
CA ASP A 96 -5.24 -5.29 6.56
C ASP A 96 -6.74 -5.16 6.30
N ARG A 97 -7.32 -4.01 6.65
CA ARG A 97 -8.76 -3.75 6.49
C ARG A 97 -9.24 -3.92 5.04
N TRP A 98 -8.40 -3.62 4.06
CA TRP A 98 -8.80 -3.60 2.64
C TRP A 98 -8.13 -4.70 1.81
N ARG A 99 -7.06 -5.30 2.32
CA ARG A 99 -6.26 -6.27 1.57
C ARG A 99 -7.02 -7.58 1.32
N LYS A 100 -6.95 -8.08 0.09
CA LYS A 100 -7.59 -9.33 -0.37
C LYS A 100 -6.62 -10.29 -1.07
N TRP A 101 -5.33 -10.02 -0.96
CA TRP A 101 -4.24 -10.78 -1.54
C TRP A 101 -3.27 -11.23 -0.44
#